data_AF-A0A3D2U9L4-F1
#
_entry.id   AF-A0A3D2U9L4-F1
#
_cell.length_a   1.000
_cell.length_b   1.000
_cell.length_c   1.000
_cell.angle_alpha   90.00
_cell.angle_beta   90.00
_cell.angle_gamma   90.00
#
_symmetry.space_group_name_H-M   'P 1'
#
loop_
_entity.id
_entity.type
_entity.pdbx_description
1 polymer ?
#
loop_
_entity_poly.entity_id
_entity_poly.type
_entity_poly.pdbx_seq_one_letter_code
_entity_poly.pdbx_strand_id
1 'polypeptide(L)'
;GEPDQKREEVSPGMISALTPVSLRRDAPERDRRKTLAEWVSNPSNPLTARVIVNRLWHHHFGRGLVATPNDFGTQGEEPTHPKLLDWLAEQLIRGGWRLKPIHRLLLTSSVYCQQGRTGARRMTADLENRLWWHRPRRRLEGEAIRDALLDVSGRLDSGMYGPGTLDESSPRRSVYLKVKRSRLVPTMMLFDWPEHLVSIGRRSNTTTAAQALAFMNSPAGRGYARSLADRLPGDPEQAVVRGWELALGRPPRSDERVATALFLDRQEQIYRLAGRTDGVQTARVDLCQALLGMNEFIYVD
;
A
#
# COMPACT_ATOMS: atom_id res chain seq x y z
N GLY A 1 -35.82 -11.20 7.23
CA GLY A 1 -37.16 -11.73 7.54
C GLY A 1 -37.51 -11.30 8.95
N GLU A 2 -38.74 -10.84 9.17
CA GLU A 2 -39.22 -10.57 10.52
C GLU A 2 -39.33 -11.90 11.28
N PRO A 3 -38.68 -12.05 12.45
CA PRO A 3 -38.67 -13.30 13.21
C PRO A 3 -40.07 -13.74 13.67
N ASP A 4 -41.01 -12.80 13.75
CA ASP A 4 -42.36 -13.01 14.27
C ASP A 4 -43.38 -13.41 13.20
N GLN A 5 -43.01 -13.34 11.91
CA GLN A 5 -43.85 -13.76 10.79
C GLN A 5 -43.25 -14.97 10.07
N LYS A 6 -43.60 -16.17 10.54
CA LYS A 6 -43.21 -17.42 9.84
C LYS A 6 -43.86 -17.47 8.45
N ARG A 7 -43.03 -17.37 7.42
CA ARG A 7 -43.40 -17.61 6.01
C ARG A 7 -42.92 -18.98 5.55
N GLU A 8 -43.22 -19.33 4.30
CA GLU A 8 -42.73 -20.55 3.68
C GLU A 8 -41.22 -20.70 3.81
N GLU A 9 -40.78 -21.92 4.11
CA GLU A 9 -39.36 -22.24 4.23
C GLU A 9 -38.69 -22.11 2.86
N VAL A 10 -37.81 -21.11 2.72
CA VAL A 10 -37.08 -20.88 1.48
C VAL A 10 -35.94 -21.88 1.38
N SER A 11 -35.97 -22.72 0.35
CA SER A 11 -34.86 -23.61 0.04
C SER A 11 -33.63 -22.83 -0.42
N PRO A 12 -32.40 -23.26 -0.07
CA PRO A 12 -31.18 -22.66 -0.59
C PRO A 12 -31.19 -22.68 -2.12
N GLY A 13 -31.02 -21.51 -2.71
CA GLY A 13 -31.10 -21.32 -4.15
C GLY A 13 -30.49 -19.98 -4.53
N MET A 14 -30.20 -19.86 -5.81
CA MET A 14 -29.76 -18.60 -6.41
C MET A 14 -30.97 -17.88 -7.01
N ILE A 15 -30.80 -16.61 -7.37
CA ILE A 15 -31.81 -15.89 -8.16
C ILE A 15 -31.90 -16.58 -9.52
N SER A 16 -32.98 -17.33 -9.74
CA SER A 16 -33.20 -18.14 -10.94
C SER A 16 -33.20 -17.33 -12.24
N ALA A 17 -33.55 -16.05 -12.16
CA ALA A 17 -33.46 -15.10 -13.28
C ALA A 17 -32.02 -14.76 -13.69
N LEU A 18 -31.05 -14.93 -12.79
CA LEU A 18 -29.64 -14.57 -13.01
C LEU A 18 -28.72 -15.78 -13.16
N THR A 19 -29.17 -16.97 -12.76
CA THR A 19 -28.37 -18.18 -12.95
C THR A 19 -29.21 -19.44 -13.15
N PRO A 20 -28.82 -20.33 -14.08
CA PRO A 20 -29.45 -21.64 -14.24
C PRO A 20 -29.01 -22.66 -13.18
N VAL A 21 -28.15 -22.27 -12.23
CA VAL A 21 -27.65 -23.17 -11.18
C VAL A 21 -28.75 -23.48 -10.16
N SER A 22 -29.29 -24.70 -10.23
CA SER A 22 -30.27 -25.23 -9.28
C SER A 22 -29.59 -26.14 -8.25
N LEU A 23 -29.87 -25.88 -6.98
CA LEU A 23 -29.43 -26.70 -5.86
C LEU A 23 -30.60 -27.55 -5.36
N ARG A 24 -30.34 -28.82 -5.06
CA ARG A 24 -31.33 -29.64 -4.35
C ARG A 24 -31.56 -29.08 -2.95
N ARG A 25 -32.83 -29.05 -2.52
CA ARG A 25 -33.24 -28.54 -1.19
C ARG A 25 -32.52 -29.25 -0.04
N ASP A 26 -32.24 -30.54 -0.19
CA ASP A 26 -31.59 -31.41 0.79
C ASP A 26 -30.05 -31.50 0.63
N ALA A 27 -29.44 -30.73 -0.29
CA ALA A 27 -28.00 -30.82 -0.53
C ALA A 27 -27.19 -30.52 0.75
N PRO A 28 -26.17 -31.32 1.09
CA PRO A 28 -25.26 -31.02 2.20
C PRO A 28 -24.63 -29.63 2.08
N GLU A 29 -24.32 -28.98 3.20
CA GLU A 29 -23.75 -27.63 3.21
C GLU A 29 -22.47 -27.50 2.38
N ARG A 30 -21.62 -28.54 2.43
CA ARG A 30 -20.40 -28.62 1.62
C ARG A 30 -20.68 -28.48 0.12
N ASP A 31 -21.72 -29.16 -0.37
CA ASP A 31 -22.06 -29.17 -1.79
C ASP A 31 -22.71 -27.84 -2.21
N ARG A 32 -23.49 -27.23 -1.32
CA ARG A 32 -24.02 -25.87 -1.53
C ARG A 32 -22.90 -24.85 -1.68
N ARG A 33 -21.91 -24.87 -0.78
CA ARG A 33 -20.73 -23.98 -0.83
C ARG A 33 -19.89 -24.22 -2.07
N LYS A 34 -19.68 -25.48 -2.45
CA LYS A 34 -18.96 -25.87 -3.68
C LYS A 34 -19.66 -25.32 -4.93
N THR A 35 -20.97 -25.53 -5.03
CA THR A 35 -21.78 -25.07 -6.18
C THR A 35 -21.74 -23.54 -6.30
N LEU A 36 -21.85 -22.82 -5.18
CA LEU A 36 -21.69 -21.36 -5.17
C LEU A 36 -20.29 -20.94 -5.65
N ALA A 37 -19.23 -21.60 -5.19
CA ALA A 37 -17.86 -21.30 -5.61
C ALA A 37 -17.64 -21.55 -7.11
N GLU A 38 -18.18 -22.65 -7.64
CA GLU A 38 -18.14 -22.98 -9.06
C GLU A 38 -18.89 -21.94 -9.90
N TRP A 39 -20.05 -21.45 -9.43
CA TRP A 39 -20.77 -20.38 -10.10
C TRP A 39 -20.04 -19.03 -10.05
N VAL A 40 -19.48 -18.65 -8.90
CA VAL A 40 -18.72 -17.40 -8.75
C VAL A 40 -17.51 -17.38 -9.69
N SER A 41 -16.82 -18.52 -9.84
CA SER A 41 -15.65 -18.65 -10.71
C SER A 41 -15.97 -19.07 -12.15
N ASN A 42 -17.25 -19.20 -12.51
CA ASN A 42 -17.63 -19.64 -13.85
C ASN A 42 -17.25 -18.58 -14.90
N PRO A 43 -16.59 -18.94 -16.01
CA PRO A 43 -16.30 -18.03 -17.12
C PRO A 43 -17.53 -17.30 -17.68
N SER A 44 -18.73 -17.88 -17.57
CA SER A 44 -19.99 -17.25 -17.99
C SER A 44 -20.45 -16.15 -17.02
N ASN A 45 -19.83 -16.03 -15.84
CA ASN A 45 -20.08 -14.96 -14.88
C ASN A 45 -19.05 -13.83 -15.09
N PRO A 46 -19.40 -12.74 -15.79
CA PRO A 46 -18.45 -11.67 -16.12
C PRO A 46 -18.07 -10.83 -14.89
N LEU A 47 -18.88 -10.84 -13.83
CA LEU A 47 -18.72 -9.92 -12.71
C LEU A 47 -17.45 -10.23 -11.91
N THR A 48 -17.21 -11.49 -11.59
CA THR A 48 -16.07 -11.90 -10.75
C THR A 48 -14.74 -11.48 -11.36
N ALA A 49 -14.56 -11.74 -12.66
CA ALA A 49 -13.33 -11.36 -13.35
C ALA A 49 -13.15 -9.84 -13.40
N ARG A 50 -14.21 -9.09 -13.73
CA ARG A 50 -14.22 -7.61 -13.72
C ARG A 50 -13.85 -7.05 -12.34
N VAL A 51 -14.43 -7.57 -11.27
CA VAL A 51 -14.13 -7.14 -9.89
C VAL A 51 -12.66 -7.40 -9.54
N ILE A 52 -12.14 -8.59 -9.84
CA ILE A 52 -10.73 -8.92 -9.54
C ILE A 52 -9.77 -8.03 -10.30
N VAL A 53 -9.93 -7.86 -11.61
CA VAL A 53 -9.00 -7.03 -12.39
C VAL A 53 -9.10 -5.55 -12.02
N ASN A 54 -10.29 -5.06 -11.65
CA ASN A 54 -10.44 -3.71 -11.13
C ASN A 54 -9.73 -3.52 -9.79
N ARG A 55 -9.74 -4.52 -8.90
CA ARG A 55 -8.97 -4.51 -7.64
C ARG A 55 -7.47 -4.52 -7.91
N LEU A 56 -7.00 -5.34 -8.84
CA LEU A 56 -5.60 -5.34 -9.24
C LEU A 56 -5.19 -3.97 -9.78
N TRP A 57 -6.00 -3.38 -10.66
CA TRP A 57 -5.79 -2.04 -11.17
C TRP A 57 -5.77 -1.01 -10.02
N HIS A 58 -6.77 -1.03 -9.14
CA HIS A 58 -6.84 -0.13 -7.98
C HIS A 58 -5.58 -0.19 -7.11
N HIS A 59 -5.03 -1.38 -6.85
CA HIS A 59 -3.83 -1.51 -6.01
C HIS A 59 -2.56 -0.95 -6.67
N HIS A 60 -2.41 -1.06 -8.00
CA HIS A 60 -1.24 -0.52 -8.70
C HIS A 60 -1.35 0.97 -9.01
N PHE A 61 -2.57 1.44 -9.31
CA PHE A 61 -2.81 2.78 -9.82
C PHE A 61 -3.50 3.70 -8.79
N GLY A 62 -3.92 3.20 -7.63
CA GLY A 62 -4.56 3.96 -6.54
C GLY A 62 -6.06 4.23 -6.70
N ARG A 63 -6.59 4.12 -7.93
CA ARG A 63 -8.02 4.23 -8.26
C ARG A 63 -8.36 3.11 -9.25
N GLY A 64 -9.50 2.43 -9.04
CA GLY A 64 -9.99 1.42 -9.99
C GLY A 64 -10.49 2.05 -11.29
N LEU A 65 -10.63 1.25 -12.35
CA LEU A 65 -11.37 1.65 -13.54
C LEU A 65 -12.84 1.94 -13.21
N VAL A 66 -13.41 1.13 -12.31
CA VAL A 66 -14.62 1.43 -11.52
C VAL A 66 -14.15 1.95 -10.17
N ALA A 67 -14.53 3.19 -9.83
CA ALA A 67 -13.99 3.85 -8.64
C ALA A 67 -14.54 3.27 -7.32
N THR A 68 -15.65 2.54 -7.36
CA THR A 68 -16.31 1.84 -6.25
C THR A 68 -15.94 0.34 -6.25
N PRO A 69 -14.85 -0.10 -5.57
CA PRO A 69 -14.34 -1.47 -5.74
C PRO A 69 -15.24 -2.56 -5.12
N ASN A 70 -16.22 -2.16 -4.30
CA ASN A 70 -17.18 -3.04 -3.65
C ASN A 70 -18.58 -3.00 -4.29
N ASP A 71 -18.82 -2.08 -5.23
CA ASP A 71 -20.13 -1.92 -5.86
C ASP A 71 -19.98 -1.75 -7.37
N PHE A 72 -20.41 -2.78 -8.09
CA PHE A 72 -20.47 -2.86 -9.56
C PHE A 72 -21.93 -2.87 -10.04
N GLY A 73 -22.88 -2.66 -9.14
CA GLY A 73 -24.30 -2.57 -9.43
C GLY A 73 -24.72 -1.15 -9.79
N THR A 74 -26.03 -0.90 -9.76
CA THR A 74 -26.62 0.40 -10.13
C THR A 74 -26.32 1.54 -9.17
N GLN A 75 -25.80 1.22 -7.97
CA GLN A 75 -25.37 2.20 -6.97
C GLN A 75 -23.84 2.47 -7.05
N GLY A 76 -23.11 1.72 -7.87
CA GLY A 76 -21.69 1.92 -8.14
C GLY A 76 -21.42 2.96 -9.23
N GLU A 77 -20.16 3.37 -9.35
CA GLU A 77 -19.72 4.22 -10.46
C GLU A 77 -19.56 3.43 -11.76
N GLU A 78 -19.82 4.07 -12.90
CA GLU A 78 -19.54 3.47 -14.20
C GLU A 78 -18.02 3.35 -14.45
N PRO A 79 -17.58 2.31 -15.17
CA PRO A 79 -16.19 2.16 -15.54
C PRO A 79 -15.73 3.29 -16.46
N THR A 80 -14.62 3.94 -16.12
CA THR A 80 -13.97 4.94 -16.99
C THR A 80 -13.57 4.37 -18.36
N HIS A 81 -13.12 3.11 -18.38
CA HIS A 81 -12.68 2.40 -19.59
C HIS A 81 -13.32 1.01 -19.67
N PRO A 82 -14.60 0.90 -20.08
CA PRO A 82 -15.34 -0.37 -20.06
C PRO A 82 -14.69 -1.45 -20.94
N LYS A 83 -14.26 -1.08 -22.16
CA LYS A 83 -13.59 -2.01 -23.08
C LYS A 83 -12.27 -2.56 -22.53
N LEU A 84 -11.51 -1.74 -21.81
CA LEU A 84 -10.27 -2.17 -21.17
C LEU A 84 -10.55 -3.11 -20.00
N LEU A 85 -11.57 -2.78 -19.18
CA LEU A 85 -12.01 -3.63 -18.08
C LEU A 85 -12.42 -5.02 -18.56
N ASP A 86 -13.22 -5.07 -19.64
CA ASP A 86 -13.68 -6.31 -20.25
C ASP A 86 -12.53 -7.12 -20.83
N TRP A 87 -11.63 -6.45 -21.55
CA TRP A 87 -10.46 -7.10 -22.10
C TRP A 87 -9.56 -7.70 -21.00
N LEU A 88 -9.29 -6.97 -19.91
CA LEU A 88 -8.52 -7.49 -18.78
C LEU A 88 -9.21 -8.68 -18.11
N ALA A 89 -10.53 -8.61 -17.93
CA ALA A 89 -11.33 -9.69 -17.36
C ALA A 89 -11.25 -10.95 -18.23
N GLU A 90 -11.35 -10.81 -19.55
CA GLU A 90 -11.14 -11.93 -20.48
C GLU A 90 -9.72 -12.49 -20.42
N GLN A 91 -8.69 -11.65 -20.32
CA GLN A 91 -7.31 -12.11 -20.17
C GLN A 91 -7.12 -12.94 -18.89
N LEU A 92 -7.77 -12.55 -17.78
CA LEU A 92 -7.72 -13.31 -16.54
C LEU A 92 -8.38 -14.69 -16.69
N ILE A 93 -9.55 -14.76 -17.33
CA ILE A 93 -10.27 -16.01 -17.60
C ILE A 93 -9.45 -16.92 -18.52
N ARG A 94 -8.99 -16.39 -19.67
CA ARG A 94 -8.15 -17.14 -20.63
C ARG A 94 -6.84 -17.62 -20.01
N GLY A 95 -6.27 -16.83 -19.08
CA GLY A 95 -5.07 -17.17 -18.33
C GLY A 95 -5.28 -18.16 -17.18
N GLY A 96 -6.49 -18.73 -17.03
CA GLY A 96 -6.81 -19.72 -16.00
C GLY A 96 -6.80 -19.13 -14.59
N TRP A 97 -7.31 -17.89 -14.43
CA TRP A 97 -7.41 -17.19 -13.15
C TRP A 97 -6.06 -16.91 -12.45
N ARG A 98 -4.95 -16.99 -13.18
CA ARG A 98 -3.61 -16.66 -12.66
C ARG A 98 -3.45 -15.14 -12.58
N LEU A 99 -3.20 -14.64 -11.38
CA LEU A 99 -3.04 -13.19 -11.15
C LEU A 99 -1.68 -12.67 -11.65
N LYS A 100 -0.59 -13.44 -11.50
CA LYS A 100 0.78 -13.00 -11.83
C LYS A 100 0.94 -12.48 -13.29
N PRO A 101 0.39 -13.14 -14.32
CA PRO A 101 0.40 -12.61 -15.68
C PRO A 101 -0.28 -11.24 -15.80
N ILE A 102 -1.42 -11.04 -15.14
CA ILE A 102 -2.13 -9.74 -15.14
C ILE A 102 -1.31 -8.67 -14.42
N HIS A 103 -0.70 -8.99 -13.27
CA HIS A 103 0.25 -8.08 -12.62
C HIS A 103 1.36 -7.64 -13.57
N ARG A 104 2.02 -8.58 -14.26
CA ARG A 104 3.08 -8.25 -15.22
C ARG A 104 2.56 -7.34 -16.33
N LEU A 105 1.40 -7.66 -16.89
CA LEU A 105 0.78 -6.87 -17.95
C LEU A 105 0.51 -5.42 -17.51
N LEU A 106 -0.03 -5.23 -16.30
CA LEU A 106 -0.25 -3.88 -15.75
C LEU A 106 1.08 -3.15 -15.51
N LEU A 107 2.05 -3.79 -14.85
CA LEU A 107 3.33 -3.19 -14.48
C LEU A 107 4.26 -2.88 -15.67
N THR A 108 4.04 -3.53 -16.81
CA THR A 108 4.78 -3.29 -18.07
C THR A 108 4.00 -2.43 -19.06
N SER A 109 2.81 -1.97 -18.69
CA SER A 109 2.01 -1.09 -19.54
C SER A 109 2.64 0.30 -19.65
N SER A 110 2.46 0.94 -20.80
CA SER A 110 2.86 2.34 -20.98
C SER A 110 2.22 3.24 -19.92
N VAL A 111 0.97 2.95 -19.51
CA VAL A 111 0.23 3.69 -18.49
C VAL A 111 0.93 3.65 -17.14
N TYR A 112 1.43 2.48 -16.72
CA TYR A 112 2.16 2.32 -15.46
C TYR A 112 3.55 2.98 -15.50
N CYS A 113 4.22 2.92 -16.65
CA CYS A 113 5.55 3.51 -16.85
C CYS A 113 5.54 5.02 -17.16
N GLN A 114 4.38 5.69 -17.10
CA GLN A 114 4.31 7.15 -17.28
C GLN A 114 5.04 7.89 -16.17
N GLN A 115 5.58 9.06 -16.50
CA GLN A 115 6.11 9.99 -15.52
C GLN A 115 4.98 10.74 -14.80
N GLY A 116 5.18 11.10 -13.54
CA GLY A 116 4.25 11.94 -12.75
C GLY A 116 4.24 13.43 -13.14
N ARG A 117 4.60 13.79 -14.38
CA ARG A 117 4.68 15.19 -14.81
C ARG A 117 3.28 15.78 -14.98
N THR A 118 2.98 16.80 -14.20
CA THR A 118 1.75 17.60 -14.34
C THR A 118 1.98 18.71 -15.36
N GLY A 119 0.98 18.98 -16.22
CA GLY A 119 1.00 20.09 -17.17
C GLY A 119 -0.32 20.85 -17.09
N ALA A 120 -0.26 22.18 -17.02
CA ALA A 120 -1.41 23.04 -16.72
C ALA A 120 -2.63 22.72 -17.60
N ARG A 121 -2.44 22.56 -18.92
CA ARG A 121 -3.51 22.26 -19.87
C ARG A 121 -4.20 20.91 -19.63
N ARG A 122 -3.44 19.86 -19.28
CA ARG A 122 -4.00 18.52 -19.02
C ARG A 122 -4.73 18.49 -17.68
N MET A 123 -4.19 19.20 -16.69
CA MET A 123 -4.82 19.32 -15.38
C MET A 123 -6.20 19.98 -15.48
N THR A 124 -6.34 21.05 -16.26
CA THR A 124 -7.65 21.70 -16.48
C THR A 124 -8.65 20.78 -17.19
N ALA A 125 -8.19 19.93 -18.11
CA ALA A 125 -9.05 19.03 -18.87
C ALA A 125 -9.53 17.81 -18.08
N ASP A 126 -8.70 17.27 -17.18
CA ASP A 126 -9.01 16.09 -16.37
C ASP A 126 -8.29 16.17 -15.01
N LEU A 127 -8.87 16.97 -14.10
CA LEU A 127 -8.35 17.20 -12.75
C LEU A 127 -8.25 15.92 -11.93
N GLU A 128 -9.17 14.98 -12.15
CA GLU A 128 -9.25 13.71 -11.41
C GLU A 128 -8.35 12.60 -11.98
N ASN A 129 -7.64 12.88 -13.09
CA ASN A 129 -6.82 11.92 -13.81
C ASN A 129 -7.60 10.64 -14.20
N ARG A 130 -8.89 10.77 -14.58
CA ARG A 130 -9.75 9.66 -15.03
C ARG A 130 -9.21 9.00 -16.31
N LEU A 131 -8.53 9.77 -17.16
CA LEU A 131 -7.93 9.32 -18.41
C LEU A 131 -6.49 8.83 -18.26
N TRP A 132 -5.96 8.76 -17.03
CA TRP A 132 -4.62 8.27 -16.73
C TRP A 132 -3.52 8.95 -17.56
N TRP A 133 -3.52 10.28 -17.63
CA TRP A 133 -2.55 11.06 -18.41
C TRP A 133 -1.23 11.34 -17.66
N HIS A 134 -1.15 10.97 -16.38
CA HIS A 134 0.08 10.91 -15.60
C HIS A 134 0.02 9.80 -14.53
N ARG A 135 1.17 9.46 -13.95
CA ARG A 135 1.24 8.60 -12.76
C ARG A 135 0.94 9.41 -11.49
N PRO A 136 -0.14 9.09 -10.73
CA PRO A 136 -0.44 9.80 -9.50
C PRO A 136 0.54 9.42 -8.40
N ARG A 137 0.91 10.40 -7.57
CA ARG A 137 1.68 10.14 -6.35
C ARG A 137 0.83 9.30 -5.39
N ARG A 138 1.40 8.21 -4.89
CA ARG A 138 0.70 7.28 -3.99
C ARG A 138 1.43 7.22 -2.67
N ARG A 139 0.72 7.47 -1.57
CA ARG A 139 1.27 7.25 -0.24
C ARG A 139 1.37 5.75 0.05
N LEU A 140 2.44 5.35 0.71
CA LEU A 140 2.63 4.01 1.24
C LEU A 140 1.65 3.74 2.39
N GLU A 141 1.21 2.50 2.50
CA GLU A 141 0.36 2.02 3.59
C GLU A 141 1.22 1.83 4.87
N GLY A 142 0.61 1.84 6.06
CA GLY A 142 1.34 1.73 7.33
C GLY A 142 2.29 0.54 7.41
N GLU A 143 1.88 -0.63 6.89
CA GLU A 143 2.73 -1.82 6.83
C GLU A 143 3.96 -1.61 5.93
N ALA A 144 3.77 -0.97 4.78
CA ALA A 144 4.85 -0.68 3.83
C ALA A 144 5.80 0.39 4.38
N ILE A 145 5.29 1.41 5.08
CA ILE A 145 6.10 2.43 5.77
C ILE A 145 7.00 1.77 6.82
N ARG A 146 6.44 0.89 7.67
CA ARG A 146 7.21 0.18 8.68
C ARG A 146 8.25 -0.76 8.06
N ASP A 147 7.86 -1.53 7.04
CA ASP A 147 8.79 -2.42 6.34
C ASP A 147 9.94 -1.64 5.67
N ALA A 148 9.64 -0.48 5.08
CA ALA A 148 10.65 0.42 4.53
C ALA A 148 11.61 0.94 5.61
N LEU A 149 11.09 1.40 6.76
CA LEU A 149 11.92 1.83 7.90
C LEU A 149 12.86 0.72 8.38
N LEU A 150 12.39 -0.52 8.44
CA LEU A 150 13.21 -1.68 8.81
C LEU A 150 14.28 -1.97 7.77
N ASP A 151 13.94 -1.92 6.48
CA ASP A 151 14.85 -2.23 5.38
C ASP A 151 15.98 -1.18 5.27
N VAL A 152 15.63 0.10 5.25
CA VAL A 152 16.60 1.20 5.15
C VAL A 152 17.47 1.31 6.39
N SER A 153 16.96 0.97 7.58
CA SER A 153 17.78 0.90 8.80
C SER A 153 18.62 -0.38 8.90
N GLY A 154 18.45 -1.35 7.99
CA GLY A 154 19.17 -2.63 8.00
C GLY A 154 18.74 -3.57 9.11
N ARG A 155 17.57 -3.32 9.70
CA ARG A 155 16.99 -4.12 10.78
C ARG A 155 16.02 -5.19 10.28
N LEU A 156 15.66 -5.18 9.00
CA LEU A 156 14.67 -6.08 8.45
C LEU A 156 15.14 -7.54 8.46
N ASP A 157 14.37 -8.40 9.13
CA ASP A 157 14.47 -9.85 9.01
C ASP A 157 13.60 -10.32 7.82
N SER A 158 14.27 -10.83 6.78
CA SER A 158 13.65 -11.35 5.55
C SER A 158 13.22 -12.82 5.64
N GLY A 159 13.41 -13.47 6.79
CA GLY A 159 13.02 -14.85 7.04
C GLY A 159 11.55 -15.11 6.67
N MET A 160 11.32 -16.10 5.82
CA MET A 160 9.98 -16.51 5.41
C MET A 160 9.37 -17.52 6.39
N TYR A 161 8.04 -17.53 6.49
CA TYR A 161 7.25 -18.48 7.28
C TYR A 161 7.40 -18.34 8.80
N GLY A 162 6.88 -19.29 9.57
CA GLY A 162 6.91 -19.26 11.04
C GLY A 162 5.78 -18.44 11.68
N PRO A 163 5.70 -18.47 13.02
CA PRO A 163 4.60 -17.85 13.73
C PRO A 163 4.67 -16.32 13.65
N GLY A 164 3.50 -15.69 13.59
CA GLY A 164 3.40 -14.25 13.78
C GLY A 164 3.68 -13.82 15.23
N THR A 165 3.93 -12.53 15.44
CA THR A 165 4.30 -11.95 16.73
C THR A 165 3.36 -10.81 17.14
N LEU A 166 3.14 -10.62 18.45
CA LEU A 166 2.47 -9.44 19.00
C LEU A 166 3.46 -8.34 19.39
N ASP A 167 4.77 -8.62 19.28
CA ASP A 167 5.82 -7.64 19.53
C ASP A 167 6.00 -6.72 18.33
N GLU A 168 5.62 -5.45 18.52
CA GLU A 168 5.69 -4.39 17.51
C GLU A 168 7.14 -4.07 17.10
N SER A 169 8.10 -4.31 18.01
CA SER A 169 9.53 -4.07 17.80
C SER A 169 10.22 -5.17 16.98
N SER A 170 9.50 -6.25 16.68
CA SER A 170 10.03 -7.37 15.91
C SER A 170 10.63 -6.91 14.57
N PRO A 171 11.85 -7.36 14.20
CA PRO A 171 12.48 -6.98 12.94
C PRO A 171 11.78 -7.57 11.70
N ARG A 172 10.80 -8.45 11.88
CA ARG A 172 10.11 -9.13 10.79
C ARG A 172 9.20 -8.18 10.02
N ARG A 173 8.96 -8.53 8.75
CA ARG A 173 7.97 -7.87 7.90
C ARG A 173 6.61 -7.77 8.60
N SER A 174 5.91 -6.67 8.36
CA SER A 174 4.66 -6.31 9.01
C SER A 174 3.54 -7.33 8.75
N VAL A 175 3.63 -8.13 7.68
CA VAL A 175 2.75 -9.27 7.40
C VAL A 175 2.77 -10.35 8.50
N TYR A 176 3.83 -10.40 9.31
CA TYR A 176 3.97 -11.33 10.44
C TYR A 176 3.47 -10.75 11.77
N LEU A 177 2.98 -9.50 11.79
CA LEU A 177 2.34 -8.96 12.99
C LEU A 177 0.98 -9.63 13.21
N LYS A 178 0.76 -10.15 14.41
CA LYS A 178 -0.51 -10.73 14.81
C LYS A 178 -1.52 -9.62 15.09
N VAL A 179 -2.66 -9.68 14.42
CA VAL A 179 -3.78 -8.78 14.67
C VAL A 179 -4.57 -9.30 15.87
N LYS A 180 -4.52 -8.58 17.00
CA LYS A 180 -5.40 -8.82 18.15
C LYS A 180 -6.40 -7.67 18.26
N ARG A 181 -7.69 -7.96 18.07
CA ARG A 181 -8.76 -6.94 18.07
C ARG A 181 -8.81 -6.08 19.34
N SER A 182 -8.39 -6.63 20.47
CA SER A 182 -8.34 -5.92 21.76
C SER A 182 -7.03 -5.16 22.02
N ARG A 183 -6.05 -5.25 21.12
CA ARG A 183 -4.72 -4.64 21.24
C ARG A 183 -4.21 -4.30 19.85
N LEU A 184 -4.66 -3.16 19.34
CA LEU A 184 -4.21 -2.60 18.07
C LEU A 184 -2.80 -2.02 18.23
N VAL A 185 -2.04 -2.01 17.13
CA VAL A 185 -0.68 -1.48 17.08
C VAL A 185 -0.77 0.05 16.88
N PRO A 186 -0.38 0.90 17.85
CA PRO A 186 -0.61 2.34 17.77
C PRO A 186 0.03 2.99 16.54
N THR A 187 1.25 2.58 16.19
CA THR A 187 1.92 3.09 14.99
C THR A 187 1.17 2.73 13.71
N MET A 188 0.65 1.50 13.59
CA MET A 188 -0.15 1.12 12.41
C MET A 188 -1.44 1.95 12.34
N MET A 189 -2.14 2.11 13.47
CA MET A 189 -3.35 2.92 13.55
C MET A 189 -3.13 4.37 13.10
N LEU A 190 -1.98 4.95 13.48
CA LEU A 190 -1.60 6.30 13.05
C LEU A 190 -1.46 6.40 11.52
N PHE A 191 -1.04 5.33 10.86
CA PHE A 191 -0.85 5.24 9.41
C PHE A 191 -2.01 4.50 8.71
N ASP A 192 -3.24 4.74 9.15
CA ASP A 192 -4.48 4.30 8.50
C ASP A 192 -4.62 2.77 8.37
N TRP A 193 -4.20 2.01 9.38
CA TRP A 193 -4.42 0.56 9.38
C TRP A 193 -5.90 0.21 9.17
N PRO A 194 -6.23 -0.79 8.33
CA PRO A 194 -7.62 -1.10 8.03
C PRO A 194 -8.35 -1.63 9.26
N GLU A 195 -9.61 -1.22 9.41
CA GLU A 195 -10.51 -1.83 10.39
C GLU A 195 -10.67 -3.33 10.12
N HIS A 196 -10.60 -4.15 11.17
CA HIS A 196 -10.50 -5.61 11.07
C HIS A 196 -11.85 -6.32 11.26
N LEU A 197 -12.92 -5.56 11.53
CA LEU A 197 -14.27 -6.08 11.76
C LEU A 197 -15.18 -5.98 10.55
N VAL A 198 -14.84 -5.15 9.56
CA VAL A 198 -15.70 -4.87 8.41
C VAL A 198 -14.97 -5.09 7.10
N SER A 199 -15.72 -5.31 6.03
CA SER A 199 -15.15 -5.39 4.68
C SER A 199 -14.79 -3.99 4.19
N ILE A 200 -13.56 -3.83 3.70
CA ILE A 200 -13.05 -2.56 3.19
C ILE A 200 -12.63 -2.77 1.74
N GLY A 201 -13.28 -2.05 0.82
CA GLY A 201 -12.96 -2.09 -0.62
C GLY A 201 -11.84 -1.13 -1.01
N ARG A 202 -11.64 -0.06 -0.22
CA ARG A 202 -10.61 0.96 -0.41
C ARG A 202 -10.12 1.40 0.96
N ARG A 203 -8.80 1.33 1.17
CA ARG A 203 -8.19 1.81 2.42
C ARG A 203 -8.24 3.34 2.46
N SER A 204 -8.47 3.88 3.66
CA SER A 204 -8.33 5.31 3.93
C SER A 204 -6.86 5.70 3.82
N ASN A 205 -6.61 6.92 3.37
CA ASN A 205 -5.28 7.49 3.33
C ASN A 205 -5.39 8.93 3.81
N THR A 206 -4.99 9.16 5.06
CA THR A 206 -5.03 10.48 5.68
C THR A 206 -3.63 11.08 5.71
N THR A 207 -3.56 12.41 5.62
CA THR A 207 -2.34 13.17 5.86
C THR A 207 -2.59 14.06 7.06
N THR A 208 -2.01 13.70 8.21
CA THR A 208 -2.21 14.44 9.46
C THR A 208 -0.88 14.94 10.02
N ALA A 209 -0.92 16.05 10.76
CA ALA A 209 0.26 16.57 11.44
C ALA A 209 0.86 15.56 12.43
N ALA A 210 0.00 14.75 13.09
CA ALA A 210 0.43 13.70 14.01
C ALA A 210 1.31 12.63 13.34
N GLN A 211 0.99 12.23 12.10
CA GLN A 211 1.81 11.30 11.34
C GLN A 211 3.21 11.87 11.05
N ALA A 212 3.30 13.14 10.65
CA ALA A 212 4.58 13.81 10.42
C ALA A 212 5.39 13.96 11.72
N LEU A 213 4.73 14.36 12.81
CA LEU A 213 5.35 14.47 14.14
C LEU A 213 5.86 13.13 14.66
N ALA A 214 5.22 12.01 14.32
CA ALA A 214 5.69 10.69 14.73
C ALA A 214 7.07 10.35 14.12
N PHE A 215 7.36 10.73 12.88
CA PHE A 215 8.70 10.56 12.31
C PHE A 215 9.75 11.42 13.03
N MET A 216 9.38 12.63 13.46
CA MET A 216 10.30 13.56 14.13
C MET A 216 10.50 13.28 15.62
N ASN A 217 9.51 12.74 16.31
CA ASN A 217 9.54 12.68 17.78
C ASN A 217 9.49 11.27 18.35
N SER A 218 9.19 10.23 17.54
CA SER A 218 9.08 8.89 18.08
C SER A 218 10.46 8.31 18.44
N PRO A 219 10.59 7.66 19.62
CA PRO A 219 11.81 6.93 19.98
C PRO A 219 12.16 5.83 18.95
N ALA A 220 11.13 5.18 18.38
CA ALA A 220 11.31 4.18 17.33
C ALA A 220 11.92 4.79 16.06
N GLY A 221 11.40 5.94 15.59
CA GLY A 221 11.95 6.69 14.45
C GLY A 221 13.41 7.07 14.66
N ARG A 222 13.75 7.59 15.84
CA ARG A 222 15.14 7.89 16.22
C ARG A 222 16.02 6.65 16.21
N GLY A 223 15.48 5.51 16.66
CA GLY A 223 16.16 4.22 16.60
C GLY A 223 16.49 3.80 15.18
N TYR A 224 15.54 3.88 14.25
CA TYR A 224 15.77 3.58 12.83
C TYR A 224 16.80 4.52 12.21
N ALA A 225 16.73 5.82 12.50
CA ALA A 225 17.70 6.81 12.03
C ALA A 225 19.12 6.50 12.51
N ARG A 226 19.27 6.05 13.76
CA ARG A 226 20.58 5.65 14.31
C ARG A 226 21.15 4.45 13.56
N SER A 227 20.36 3.40 13.38
CA SER A 227 20.83 2.22 12.63
C SER A 227 21.07 2.50 11.14
N LEU A 228 20.33 3.43 10.53
CA LEU A 228 20.65 3.90 9.18
C LEU A 228 22.00 4.64 9.17
N ALA A 229 22.26 5.52 10.14
CA ALA A 229 23.52 6.26 10.25
C ALA A 229 24.73 5.32 10.46
N ASP A 230 24.56 4.26 11.24
CA ASP A 230 25.61 3.24 11.48
C ASP A 230 25.98 2.46 10.21
N ARG A 231 25.11 2.45 9.19
CA ARG A 231 25.37 1.82 7.88
C ARG A 231 26.08 2.75 6.89
N LEU A 232 26.18 4.04 7.19
CA LEU A 232 26.78 5.01 6.27
C LEU A 232 28.31 4.91 6.31
N PRO A 233 29.00 5.12 5.18
CA PRO A 233 30.46 5.13 5.15
C PRO A 233 31.07 6.23 6.03
N GLY A 234 32.35 6.08 6.33
CA GLY A 234 33.13 7.08 7.10
C GLY A 234 33.30 8.40 6.35
N ASP A 235 33.41 8.35 5.02
CA ASP A 235 33.55 9.54 4.18
C ASP A 235 32.24 10.38 4.14
N PRO A 236 32.27 11.67 4.47
CA PRO A 236 31.07 12.51 4.54
C PRO A 236 30.30 12.62 3.21
N GLU A 237 30.99 12.79 2.08
CA GLU A 237 30.32 12.94 0.79
C GLU A 237 29.64 11.64 0.36
N GLN A 238 30.34 10.52 0.49
CA GLN A 238 29.75 9.20 0.22
C GLN A 238 28.64 8.87 1.20
N ALA A 239 28.72 9.31 2.47
CA ALA A 239 27.67 9.10 3.46
C ALA A 239 26.38 9.83 3.08
N VAL A 240 26.49 11.06 2.58
CA VAL A 240 25.34 11.80 2.04
C VAL A 240 24.74 11.06 0.86
N VAL A 241 25.54 10.72 -0.16
CA VAL A 241 25.02 10.00 -1.34
C VAL A 241 24.34 8.70 -0.94
N ARG A 242 25.00 7.90 -0.09
CA ARG A 242 24.47 6.59 0.32
C ARG A 242 23.19 6.71 1.16
N GLY A 243 23.09 7.71 2.04
CA GLY A 243 21.88 7.96 2.83
C GLY A 243 20.67 8.27 1.96
N TRP A 244 20.86 9.11 0.92
CA TRP A 244 19.82 9.44 -0.05
C TRP A 244 19.40 8.23 -0.89
N GLU A 245 20.37 7.43 -1.37
CA GLU A 245 20.06 6.20 -2.12
C GLU A 245 19.28 5.18 -1.28
N LEU A 246 19.67 4.98 -0.02
CA LEU A 246 19.00 4.05 0.87
C LEU A 246 17.59 4.53 1.24
N ALA A 247 17.43 5.82 1.58
CA ALA A 247 16.15 6.34 2.05
C ALA A 247 15.17 6.64 0.90
N LEU A 248 15.66 7.24 -0.20
CA LEU A 248 14.83 7.81 -1.27
C LEU A 248 15.01 7.11 -2.62
N GLY A 249 15.93 6.14 -2.74
CA GLY A 249 16.13 5.38 -3.98
C GLY A 249 16.80 6.16 -5.11
N ARG A 250 17.35 7.35 -4.84
CA ARG A 250 18.06 8.19 -5.81
C ARG A 250 19.23 8.95 -5.17
N PRO A 251 20.22 9.40 -5.96
CA PRO A 251 21.24 10.31 -5.45
C PRO A 251 20.66 11.70 -5.15
N PRO A 252 21.32 12.49 -4.27
CA PRO A 252 20.95 13.88 -4.01
C PRO A 252 21.21 14.74 -5.24
N ARG A 253 20.33 15.72 -5.48
CA ARG A 253 20.56 16.79 -6.44
C ARG A 253 21.68 17.72 -5.97
N SER A 254 22.21 18.56 -6.85
CA SER A 254 23.34 19.46 -6.53
C SER A 254 23.02 20.43 -5.38
N ASP A 255 21.81 21.00 -5.38
CA ASP A 255 21.28 21.86 -4.33
C ASP A 255 21.11 21.11 -3.01
N GLU A 256 20.51 19.92 -3.06
CA GLU A 256 20.30 19.04 -1.91
C GLU A 256 21.63 18.59 -1.27
N ARG A 257 22.64 18.31 -2.10
CA ARG A 257 23.98 17.92 -1.64
C ARG A 257 24.64 19.05 -0.86
N VAL A 258 24.64 20.27 -1.42
CA VAL A 258 25.20 21.45 -0.76
C VAL A 258 24.46 21.76 0.55
N ALA A 259 23.12 21.73 0.52
CA ALA A 259 22.31 21.96 1.72
C ALA A 259 22.58 20.91 2.81
N THR A 260 22.76 19.64 2.43
CA THR A 260 23.06 18.55 3.37
C THR A 260 24.44 18.71 4.01
N ALA A 261 25.46 19.07 3.22
CA ALA A 261 26.80 19.33 3.75
C ALA A 261 26.79 20.48 4.77
N LEU A 262 26.17 21.61 4.41
CA LEU A 262 26.00 22.76 5.32
C LEU A 262 25.24 22.39 6.60
N PHE A 263 24.23 21.53 6.50
CA PHE A 263 23.49 21.04 7.65
C PHE A 263 24.37 20.21 8.59
N LEU A 264 25.14 19.27 8.06
CA LEU A 264 26.04 18.42 8.86
C LEU A 264 27.10 19.25 9.57
N ASP A 265 27.75 20.18 8.86
CA ASP A 265 28.77 21.07 9.43
C ASP A 265 28.20 21.90 10.59
N ARG A 266 26.99 22.46 10.40
CA ARG A 266 26.31 23.24 11.45
C ARG A 266 25.96 22.37 12.66
N GLN A 267 25.41 21.18 12.45
CA GLN A 267 25.04 20.28 13.55
C GLN A 267 26.27 19.83 14.34
N GLU A 268 27.35 19.47 13.65
CA GLU A 268 28.60 19.09 14.30
C GLU A 268 29.16 20.23 15.16
N GLN A 269 29.15 21.47 14.65
CA GLN A 269 29.57 22.64 15.43
C GLN A 269 28.71 22.83 16.68
N ILE A 270 27.38 22.70 16.57
CA ILE A 270 26.47 22.80 17.72
C ILE A 270 26.82 21.74 18.78
N TYR A 271 27.01 20.48 18.37
CA TYR A 271 27.35 19.41 19.31
C TYR A 271 28.74 19.54 19.91
N ARG A 272 29.70 20.04 19.13
CA ARG A 272 31.06 20.33 19.61
C ARG A 272 31.05 21.44 20.66
N LEU A 273 30.29 22.52 20.43
CA LEU A 273 30.10 23.60 21.41
C LEU A 273 29.37 23.13 22.67
N ALA A 274 28.47 22.16 22.53
CA ALA A 274 27.79 21.51 23.66
C ALA A 274 28.65 20.46 24.39
N GLY A 275 29.92 20.29 24.01
CA GLY A 275 30.85 19.36 24.67
C GLY A 275 30.59 17.87 24.41
N ARG A 276 29.85 17.53 23.35
CA ARG A 276 29.62 16.12 22.98
C ARG A 276 30.80 15.52 22.23
N THR A 277 31.22 14.33 22.64
CA THR A 277 32.30 13.56 21.99
C THR A 277 31.83 12.80 20.74
N ASP A 278 30.52 12.54 20.61
CA ASP A 278 29.89 11.83 19.49
C ASP A 278 29.16 12.78 18.52
N GLY A 279 29.61 14.04 18.42
CA GLY A 279 28.94 15.08 17.64
C GLY A 279 28.76 14.74 16.16
N VAL A 280 29.78 14.15 15.52
CA VAL A 280 29.73 13.71 14.11
C VAL A 280 28.66 12.64 13.91
N GLN A 281 28.66 11.61 14.76
CA GLN A 281 27.69 10.52 14.65
C GLN A 281 26.28 11.03 14.94
N THR A 282 26.10 11.89 15.94
CA THR A 282 24.80 12.48 16.25
C THR A 282 24.25 13.31 15.09
N ALA A 283 25.09 14.13 14.44
CA ALA A 283 24.71 14.90 13.26
C ALA A 283 24.29 13.98 12.09
N ARG A 284 24.94 12.83 11.91
CA ARG A 284 24.53 11.81 10.93
C ARG A 284 23.18 11.19 11.27
N VAL A 285 22.91 10.92 12.55
CA VAL A 285 21.58 10.44 12.98
C VAL A 285 20.52 11.49 12.68
N ASP A 286 20.81 12.77 12.89
CA ASP A 286 19.88 13.87 12.59
C ASP A 286 19.58 13.97 11.09
N LEU A 287 20.60 13.82 10.23
CA LEU A 287 20.41 13.73 8.79
C LEU A 287 19.52 12.54 8.42
N CYS A 288 19.82 11.36 8.93
CA CYS A 288 19.03 10.15 8.66
C CYS A 288 17.57 10.34 9.09
N GLN A 289 17.35 10.95 10.25
CA GLN A 289 16.01 11.25 10.73
C GLN A 289 15.27 12.26 9.82
N ALA A 290 15.97 13.29 9.33
CA ALA A 290 15.40 14.23 8.38
C ALA A 290 14.99 13.53 7.07
N LEU A 291 15.85 12.64 6.54
CA LEU A 291 15.55 11.85 5.33
C LEU A 291 14.32 10.96 5.52
N LEU A 292 14.23 10.23 6.64
CA LEU A 292 13.08 9.37 6.95
C LEU A 292 11.78 10.16 7.19
N GLY A 293 11.89 11.45 7.54
CA GLY A 293 10.75 12.35 7.70
C GLY A 293 10.32 13.08 6.43
N MET A 294 11.03 12.91 5.30
CA MET A 294 10.66 13.56 4.05
C MET A 294 9.39 12.95 3.45
N ASN A 295 8.58 13.77 2.78
CA ASN A 295 7.42 13.27 2.04
C ASN A 295 7.83 12.21 0.99
N GLU A 296 8.98 12.40 0.34
CA GLU A 296 9.51 11.46 -0.66
C GLU A 296 9.78 10.05 -0.07
N PHE A 297 9.96 9.92 1.25
CA PHE A 297 10.12 8.61 1.89
C PHE A 297 8.81 7.80 1.91
N ILE A 298 7.65 8.47 2.04
CA ILE A 298 6.34 7.81 2.18
C ILE A 298 5.47 7.92 0.91
N TYR A 299 5.86 8.71 -0.08
CA TYR A 299 5.14 8.86 -1.34
C TYR A 299 5.96 8.29 -2.49
N VAL A 300 5.36 7.37 -3.26
CA VAL A 300 5.95 6.82 -4.49
C VAL A 300 5.30 7.46 -5.71
N ASP A 301 6.10 7.85 -6.70
CA ASP A 301 5.71 8.43 -7.98
C ASP A 301 6.36 7.73 -9.17
#